data_AF-A0A436WPX4-F1
#
_entry.id   AF-A0A436WPX4-F1
#
_cell.length_a   1.000
_cell.length_b   1.000
_cell.length_c   1.000
_cell.angle_alpha   90.00
_cell.angle_beta   90.00
_cell.angle_gamma   90.00
#
_symmetry.space_group_name_H-M   'P 1'
#
loop_
_entity.id
_entity.type
_entity.pdbx_description
1 polymer ?
#
loop_
_entity_poly.entity_id
_entity_poly.type
_entity_poly.pdbx_seq_one_letter_code
_entity_poly.pdbx_strand_id
1 'polypeptide(L)'
;MGTNQIEAARWGKYATLLDPELWDYIDQVNAWFPPAIVARPIAEQRAVYNAMCRAFHPGRPADVTVSDGVVAADGRDIAIRRYRLAGKASRAIVVYYHGGGFVLGDLDSHDDICAEFCAATGSEILSADYRLAPEHLHPAAFEDCLAVFEWVAATSALPTIL
;
A
#
# COMPACT_ATOMS: atom_id res chain seq x y z
N MET A 1 -25.58 12.67 -30.80
CA MET A 1 -24.61 13.75 -30.55
C MET A 1 -24.83 14.36 -29.15
N GLY A 2 -24.88 13.55 -28.08
CA GLY A 2 -25.31 14.03 -26.75
C GLY A 2 -24.41 13.62 -25.58
N THR A 3 -23.83 12.42 -25.61
CA THR A 3 -23.01 11.87 -24.52
C THR A 3 -21.63 12.53 -24.42
N ASN A 4 -20.97 12.68 -25.58
CA ASN A 4 -19.56 13.08 -25.66
C ASN A 4 -19.28 14.54 -25.21
N GLN A 5 -20.26 15.44 -25.27
CA GLN A 5 -20.08 16.84 -24.80
C GLN A 5 -20.30 17.02 -23.30
N ILE A 6 -21.15 16.20 -22.69
CA ILE A 6 -21.41 16.23 -21.24
C ILE A 6 -20.19 15.65 -20.49
N GLU A 7 -19.63 14.57 -21.02
CA GLU A 7 -18.40 13.92 -20.52
C GLU A 7 -17.18 14.85 -20.63
N ALA A 8 -17.02 15.54 -21.76
CA ALA A 8 -15.92 16.50 -21.95
C ALA A 8 -15.98 17.69 -20.97
N ALA A 9 -17.17 18.19 -20.66
CA ALA A 9 -17.34 19.27 -19.68
C ALA A 9 -17.05 18.81 -18.24
N ARG A 10 -17.36 17.56 -17.90
CA ARG A 10 -17.12 16.94 -16.60
C ARG A 10 -15.64 16.65 -16.35
N TRP A 11 -14.97 16.08 -17.35
CA TRP A 11 -13.61 15.54 -17.23
C TRP A 11 -12.50 16.49 -17.70
N GLY A 12 -12.89 17.65 -18.23
CA GLY A 12 -11.98 18.73 -18.60
C GLY A 12 -10.91 18.28 -19.60
N LYS A 13 -9.67 18.75 -19.41
CA LYS A 13 -8.56 18.49 -20.34
C LYS A 13 -8.14 17.02 -20.45
N TYR A 14 -8.64 16.14 -19.57
CA TYR A 14 -8.30 14.71 -19.55
C TYR A 14 -9.37 13.83 -20.19
N ALA A 15 -10.50 14.40 -20.65
CA ALA A 15 -11.66 13.65 -21.14
C ALA A 15 -11.32 12.64 -22.25
N THR A 16 -10.31 12.92 -23.07
CA THR A 16 -9.88 12.04 -24.18
C THR A 16 -8.58 11.27 -23.89
N LEU A 17 -8.00 11.43 -22.71
CA LEU A 17 -6.73 10.82 -22.33
C LEU A 17 -6.89 9.59 -21.43
N LEU A 18 -8.05 9.46 -20.76
CA LEU A 18 -8.38 8.34 -19.90
C LEU A 18 -9.51 7.54 -20.53
N ASP A 19 -9.43 6.22 -20.44
CA ASP A 19 -10.52 5.33 -20.84
C ASP A 19 -11.74 5.48 -19.91
N PRO A 20 -12.95 5.09 -20.38
CA PRO A 20 -14.16 5.19 -19.57
C PRO A 20 -14.10 4.41 -18.25
N GLU A 21 -13.44 3.25 -18.24
CA GLU A 21 -13.34 2.39 -17.04
C GLU A 21 -12.52 3.07 -15.95
N LEU A 22 -11.44 3.76 -16.32
CA LEU A 22 -10.65 4.58 -15.41
C LEU A 22 -11.44 5.78 -14.86
N TRP A 23 -12.34 6.38 -15.65
CA TRP A 23 -13.23 7.42 -15.12
C TRP A 23 -14.23 6.89 -14.11
N ASP A 24 -14.83 5.72 -14.37
CA ASP A 24 -15.72 5.06 -13.42
C ASP A 24 -14.99 4.72 -12.11
N TYR A 25 -13.74 4.24 -12.21
CA TYR A 25 -12.89 4.01 -11.04
C TYR A 25 -12.59 5.30 -10.27
N ILE A 26 -12.24 6.39 -10.95
CA ILE A 26 -12.03 7.71 -10.32
C ILE A 26 -13.29 8.17 -9.58
N ASP A 27 -14.47 8.01 -10.19
CA ASP A 27 -15.75 8.36 -9.55
C ASP A 27 -16.01 7.51 -8.32
N GLN A 28 -15.73 6.20 -8.38
CA GLN A 28 -15.89 5.30 -7.25
C GLN A 28 -14.94 5.67 -6.11
N VAL A 29 -13.67 5.96 -6.41
CA VAL A 29 -12.68 6.42 -5.41
C VAL A 29 -13.11 7.75 -4.80
N ASN A 30 -13.56 8.72 -5.60
CA ASN A 30 -14.03 10.01 -5.12
C ASN A 30 -15.29 9.92 -4.25
N ALA A 31 -16.15 8.91 -4.47
CA ALA A 31 -17.31 8.67 -3.61
C ALA A 31 -16.92 8.25 -2.18
N TRP A 32 -15.75 7.62 -2.03
CA TRP A 32 -15.17 7.28 -0.73
C TRP A 32 -14.28 8.41 -0.18
N PHE A 33 -13.33 8.87 -0.97
CA PHE A 33 -12.25 9.77 -0.56
C PHE A 33 -12.28 11.09 -1.37
N PRO A 34 -13.32 11.92 -1.22
CA PRO A 34 -13.45 13.16 -1.97
C PRO A 34 -12.40 14.19 -1.53
N PRO A 35 -12.03 15.18 -2.36
CA PRO A 35 -11.02 16.19 -2.00
C PRO A 35 -11.25 16.92 -0.67
N ALA A 36 -12.51 17.07 -0.24
CA ALA A 36 -12.86 17.71 1.03
C ALA A 36 -12.41 16.92 2.28
N ILE A 37 -12.09 15.63 2.15
CA ILE A 37 -11.70 14.78 3.28
C ILE A 37 -10.41 15.25 3.95
N VAL A 38 -9.54 15.96 3.22
CA VAL A 38 -8.28 16.51 3.75
C VAL A 38 -8.49 17.53 4.87
N ALA A 39 -9.70 18.09 4.99
CA ALA A 39 -10.08 19.01 6.08
C ALA A 39 -10.57 18.29 7.34
N ARG A 40 -10.76 16.96 7.31
CA ARG A 40 -11.17 16.15 8.46
C ARG A 40 -9.97 15.84 9.37
N PRO A 41 -10.20 15.48 10.64
CA PRO A 41 -9.13 14.94 11.49
C PRO A 41 -8.43 13.74 10.85
N ILE A 42 -7.12 13.61 11.05
CA ILE A 42 -6.30 12.54 10.42
C ILE A 42 -6.84 11.14 10.71
N ALA A 43 -7.31 10.88 11.93
CA ALA A 43 -7.92 9.60 12.29
C ALA A 43 -9.15 9.25 11.42
N GLU A 44 -9.97 10.24 11.06
CA GLU A 44 -11.12 10.04 10.17
C GLU A 44 -10.66 9.78 8.73
N GLN A 45 -9.64 10.51 8.26
CA GLN A 45 -9.05 10.27 6.94
C GLN A 45 -8.49 8.85 6.81
N ARG A 46 -7.74 8.37 7.82
CA ARG A 46 -7.22 6.99 7.88
C ARG A 46 -8.35 5.96 7.89
N ALA A 47 -9.39 6.18 8.69
CA ALA A 47 -10.52 5.25 8.77
C ALA A 47 -11.23 5.09 7.42
N VAL A 48 -11.47 6.20 6.71
CA VAL A 48 -12.10 6.18 5.38
C VAL A 48 -11.17 5.55 4.35
N TYR A 49 -9.88 5.91 4.34
CA TYR A 49 -8.89 5.32 3.44
C TYR A 49 -8.81 3.79 3.61
N ASN A 50 -8.74 3.31 4.85
CA ASN A 50 -8.66 1.88 5.14
C ASN A 50 -9.97 1.16 4.79
N ALA A 51 -11.13 1.79 5.00
CA ALA A 51 -12.41 1.22 4.60
C ALA A 51 -12.54 1.13 3.07
N MET A 52 -12.07 2.16 2.36
CA MET A 52 -11.99 2.16 0.90
C MET A 52 -11.08 1.04 0.41
N CYS A 53 -9.83 0.94 0.89
CA CYS A 53 -8.91 -0.13 0.49
C CYS A 53 -9.51 -1.52 0.71
N ARG A 54 -10.12 -1.78 1.87
CA ARG A 54 -10.82 -3.06 2.13
C ARG A 54 -11.97 -3.34 1.16
N ALA A 55 -12.69 -2.30 0.71
CA ALA A 55 -13.78 -2.46 -0.25
C ALA A 55 -13.28 -2.78 -1.67
N PHE A 56 -12.09 -2.28 -2.03
CA PHE A 56 -11.45 -2.56 -3.32
C PHE A 56 -10.57 -3.82 -3.32
N HIS A 57 -10.26 -4.35 -2.14
CA HIS A 57 -9.38 -5.50 -1.96
C HIS A 57 -9.93 -6.76 -2.67
N PRO A 58 -9.33 -7.23 -3.79
CA PRO A 58 -9.84 -8.36 -4.57
C PRO A 58 -9.63 -9.73 -3.90
N GLY A 59 -8.88 -9.76 -2.79
CA GLY A 59 -8.45 -10.97 -2.12
C GLY A 59 -6.99 -11.26 -2.40
N ARG A 60 -6.44 -12.27 -1.73
CA ARG A 60 -5.07 -12.75 -1.97
C ARG A 60 -5.10 -13.87 -3.01
N PRO A 61 -4.10 -13.99 -3.89
CA PRO A 61 -3.90 -15.19 -4.68
C PRO A 61 -3.79 -16.43 -3.77
N ALA A 62 -4.45 -17.54 -4.14
CA ALA A 62 -4.59 -18.72 -3.29
C ALA A 62 -3.26 -19.36 -2.86
N ASP A 63 -2.23 -19.22 -3.69
CA ASP A 63 -0.90 -19.79 -3.44
C ASP A 63 -0.01 -18.86 -2.58
N VAL A 64 -0.50 -17.70 -2.13
CA VAL A 64 0.27 -16.77 -1.29
C VAL A 64 -0.06 -17.00 0.18
N THR A 65 0.97 -17.38 0.93
CA THR A 65 0.93 -17.47 2.39
C THR A 65 1.36 -16.16 3.03
N VAL A 66 0.70 -15.79 4.12
CA VAL A 66 0.93 -14.52 4.82
C VAL A 66 1.17 -14.78 6.29
N SER A 67 2.17 -14.11 6.87
CA SER A 67 2.47 -14.16 8.29
C SER A 67 2.88 -12.79 8.82
N ASP A 68 2.31 -12.40 9.95
CA ASP A 68 2.66 -11.17 10.65
C ASP A 68 3.81 -11.41 11.62
N GLY A 69 4.57 -10.35 11.90
CA GLY A 69 5.70 -10.40 12.80
C GLY A 69 6.14 -9.00 13.22
N VAL A 70 7.29 -8.95 13.88
CA VAL A 70 7.87 -7.71 14.42
C VAL A 70 9.37 -7.68 14.16
N VAL A 71 9.87 -6.50 13.79
CA VAL A 71 11.30 -6.17 13.81
C VAL A 71 11.56 -5.26 15.00
N ALA A 72 12.39 -5.72 15.94
CA ALA A 72 12.83 -4.90 17.07
C ALA A 72 14.03 -4.02 16.64
N ALA A 73 13.93 -2.71 16.84
CA ALA A 73 14.98 -1.74 16.50
C ALA A 73 15.00 -0.59 17.53
N ASP A 74 16.15 -0.27 18.12
CA ASP A 74 16.34 0.81 19.11
C ASP A 74 15.24 0.91 20.19
N GLY A 75 14.78 -0.22 20.71
CA GLY A 75 13.76 -0.26 21.78
C GLY A 75 12.32 -0.01 21.30
N ARG A 76 12.06 -0.04 19.99
CA ARG A 76 10.71 -0.06 19.40
C ARG A 76 10.50 -1.31 18.57
N ASP A 77 9.24 -1.70 18.47
CA ASP A 77 8.77 -2.82 17.67
C ASP A 77 8.08 -2.28 16.42
N ILE A 78 8.58 -2.67 15.24
CA ILE A 78 8.01 -2.31 13.94
C ILE A 78 7.24 -3.51 13.42
N ALA A 79 5.92 -3.38 13.29
CA ALA A 79 5.11 -4.46 12.74
C ALA A 79 5.45 -4.69 11.27
N ILE A 80 5.50 -5.96 10.88
CA ILE A 80 5.78 -6.38 9.51
C ILE A 80 4.79 -7.45 9.09
N ARG A 81 4.48 -7.49 7.79
CA ARG A 81 3.75 -8.61 7.18
C ARG A 81 4.56 -9.20 6.06
N ARG A 82 4.67 -10.53 6.06
CA ARG A 82 5.50 -11.28 5.13
C ARG A 82 4.64 -12.14 4.22
N TYR A 83 4.92 -12.09 2.92
CA TYR A 83 4.19 -12.80 1.88
C TYR A 83 5.14 -13.75 1.17
N ARG A 84 4.75 -15.03 1.06
CA ARG A 84 5.52 -16.07 0.39
C ARG A 84 4.65 -16.93 -0.49
N LEU A 85 5.17 -17.28 -1.67
CA LEU A 85 4.52 -18.22 -2.57
C LEU A 85 4.70 -19.66 -2.06
N ALA A 86 3.60 -20.36 -1.82
CA ALA A 86 3.57 -21.69 -1.24
C ALA A 86 4.35 -22.70 -2.09
N GLY A 87 5.13 -23.56 -1.41
CA GLY A 87 5.85 -24.65 -2.05
C GLY A 87 7.00 -24.22 -2.98
N LYS A 88 7.39 -22.94 -2.99
CA LYS A 88 8.50 -22.42 -3.81
C LYS A 88 9.49 -21.63 -2.96
N ALA A 89 10.77 -21.88 -3.18
CA ALA A 89 11.83 -21.07 -2.58
C ALA A 89 11.89 -19.71 -3.31
N SER A 90 11.85 -18.62 -2.54
CA SER A 90 11.99 -17.27 -3.07
C SER A 90 13.41 -17.01 -3.57
N ARG A 91 13.52 -16.24 -4.65
CA ARG A 91 14.82 -15.86 -5.26
C ARG A 91 15.39 -14.56 -4.72
N ALA A 92 14.53 -13.73 -4.14
CA ALA A 92 14.86 -12.45 -3.55
C ALA A 92 13.81 -12.13 -2.47
N ILE A 93 14.15 -11.16 -1.62
CA ILE A 93 13.23 -10.52 -0.71
C ILE A 93 13.07 -9.05 -1.11
N VAL A 94 11.82 -8.61 -1.30
CA VAL A 94 11.47 -7.20 -1.53
C VAL A 94 11.02 -6.62 -0.19
N VAL A 95 11.63 -5.52 0.24
CA VAL A 95 11.13 -4.74 1.37
C VAL A 95 10.17 -3.70 0.82
N TYR A 96 8.91 -3.79 1.24
CA TYR A 96 7.83 -2.94 0.75
C TYR A 96 7.45 -1.89 1.79
N TYR A 97 7.33 -0.64 1.34
CA TYR A 97 6.84 0.47 2.16
C TYR A 97 5.58 1.02 1.49
N HIS A 98 4.47 0.97 2.20
CA HIS A 98 3.18 1.37 1.66
C HIS A 98 3.13 2.87 1.31
N GLY A 99 2.22 3.21 0.39
CA GLY A 99 1.94 4.60 0.02
C GLY A 99 1.07 5.31 1.07
N GLY A 100 0.46 6.44 0.70
CA GLY A 100 -0.40 7.21 1.62
C GLY A 100 0.26 8.48 2.19
N GLY A 101 1.36 8.94 1.56
CA GLY A 101 1.97 10.23 1.87
C GLY A 101 2.55 10.34 3.28
N PHE A 102 2.97 9.21 3.87
CA PHE A 102 3.42 9.08 5.26
C PHE A 102 2.36 9.43 6.32
N VAL A 103 1.10 9.57 5.92
CA VAL A 103 -0.02 9.94 6.81
C VAL A 103 -1.09 8.86 6.84
N LEU A 104 -1.29 8.16 5.71
CA LEU A 104 -2.30 7.13 5.51
C LEU A 104 -1.64 5.79 5.23
N GLY A 105 -2.45 4.73 5.26
CA GLY A 105 -2.01 3.37 5.01
C GLY A 105 -1.54 2.64 6.26
N ASP A 106 -1.44 1.32 6.09
CA ASP A 106 -1.04 0.32 7.07
C ASP A 106 -0.82 -1.01 6.32
N LEU A 107 -0.52 -2.09 7.04
CA LEU A 107 -0.33 -3.42 6.46
C LEU A 107 -1.56 -3.97 5.72
N ASP A 108 -2.78 -3.56 6.09
CA ASP A 108 -4.02 -4.07 5.52
C ASP A 108 -4.42 -3.32 4.24
N SER A 109 -4.15 -2.01 4.17
CA SER A 109 -4.50 -1.14 3.04
C SER A 109 -3.78 -1.46 1.72
N HIS A 110 -2.66 -2.20 1.79
CA HIS A 110 -1.84 -2.59 0.64
C HIS A 110 -1.58 -4.11 0.63
N ASP A 111 -2.44 -4.87 1.32
CA ASP A 111 -2.28 -6.31 1.53
C ASP A 111 -2.40 -7.11 0.22
N ASP A 112 -3.40 -6.78 -0.58
CA ASP A 112 -3.63 -7.30 -1.93
C ASP A 112 -2.47 -6.99 -2.87
N ILE A 113 -2.00 -5.74 -2.90
CA ILE A 113 -0.86 -5.31 -3.70
C ILE A 113 0.38 -6.13 -3.36
N CYS A 114 0.68 -6.31 -2.07
CA CYS A 114 1.81 -7.12 -1.63
C CYS A 114 1.65 -8.60 -2.01
N ALA A 115 0.44 -9.15 -1.88
CA ALA A 115 0.16 -10.54 -2.23
C ALA A 115 0.25 -10.78 -3.74
N GLU A 116 -0.28 -9.88 -4.56
CA GLU A 116 -0.17 -9.93 -6.02
C GLU A 116 1.28 -9.77 -6.48
N PHE A 117 2.04 -8.86 -5.89
CA PHE A 117 3.47 -8.70 -6.17
C PHE A 117 4.22 -10.01 -5.86
N CYS A 118 3.97 -10.62 -4.69
CA CYS A 118 4.53 -11.92 -4.34
C CYS A 118 4.21 -12.99 -5.40
N ALA A 119 2.94 -13.10 -5.80
CA ALA A 119 2.50 -14.08 -6.79
C ALA A 119 3.11 -13.84 -8.18
N ALA A 120 3.16 -12.59 -8.63
CA ALA A 120 3.65 -12.21 -9.95
C ALA A 120 5.16 -12.40 -10.10
N THR A 121 5.93 -12.17 -9.03
CA THR A 121 7.40 -12.20 -9.09
C THR A 121 8.01 -13.48 -8.54
N GLY A 122 7.29 -14.20 -7.69
CA GLY A 122 7.83 -15.32 -6.91
C GLY A 122 8.86 -14.89 -5.86
N SER A 123 9.04 -13.58 -5.65
CA SER A 123 9.84 -13.03 -4.56
C SER A 123 9.06 -13.05 -3.26
N GLU A 124 9.80 -13.12 -2.16
CA GLU A 124 9.23 -12.87 -0.84
C GLU A 124 9.00 -11.36 -0.68
N ILE A 125 7.85 -10.96 -0.16
CA ILE A 125 7.56 -9.54 0.12
C ILE A 125 7.51 -9.35 1.63
N LEU A 126 8.18 -8.32 2.14
CA LEU A 126 8.14 -7.91 3.54
C LEU A 126 7.62 -6.47 3.61
N SER A 127 6.35 -6.30 3.94
CA SER A 127 5.75 -4.99 4.17
C SER A 127 6.02 -4.51 5.59
N ALA A 128 6.40 -3.24 5.75
CA ALA A 128 6.67 -2.61 7.04
C ALA A 128 5.61 -1.57 7.40
N ASP A 129 5.12 -1.64 8.64
CA ASP A 129 4.15 -0.70 9.23
C ASP A 129 4.89 0.45 9.92
N TYR A 130 5.47 1.34 9.11
CA TYR A 130 6.29 2.43 9.61
C TYR A 130 5.44 3.50 10.32
N ARG A 131 6.02 4.20 11.29
CA ARG A 131 5.35 5.29 12.03
C ARG A 131 4.87 6.41 11.09
N LEU A 132 3.64 6.87 11.30
CA LEU A 132 3.00 7.87 10.45
C LEU A 132 3.02 9.28 11.06
N ALA A 133 3.07 10.27 10.17
CA ALA A 133 2.77 11.65 10.49
C ALA A 133 1.25 11.86 10.65
N PRO A 134 0.81 12.86 11.43
CA PRO A 134 1.60 13.89 12.12
C PRO A 134 2.15 13.48 13.50
N GLU A 135 1.77 12.31 14.03
CA GLU A 135 2.20 11.83 15.34
C GLU A 135 3.72 11.63 15.42
N HIS A 136 4.29 11.17 14.31
CA HIS A 136 5.72 10.94 14.16
C HIS A 136 6.22 11.66 12.91
N LEU A 137 6.79 12.85 13.11
CA LEU A 137 7.35 13.66 12.02
C LEU A 137 8.66 13.03 11.49
N HIS A 138 9.08 13.48 10.31
CA HIS A 138 10.38 13.13 9.76
C HIS A 138 11.51 13.37 10.80
N PRO A 139 12.43 12.40 11.00
CA PRO A 139 12.71 11.23 10.16
C PRO A 139 12.05 9.91 10.59
N ALA A 140 11.04 9.89 11.46
CA ALA A 140 10.54 8.65 12.09
C ALA A 140 10.18 7.51 11.11
N ALA A 141 9.39 7.77 10.07
CA ALA A 141 9.05 6.78 9.05
C ALA A 141 10.31 6.23 8.35
N PHE A 142 11.26 7.12 8.01
CA PHE A 142 12.52 6.74 7.36
C PHE A 142 13.37 5.86 8.27
N GLU A 143 13.46 6.18 9.57
CA GLU A 143 14.20 5.37 10.54
C GLU A 143 13.59 3.97 10.69
N ASP A 144 12.27 3.84 10.64
CA ASP A 144 11.60 2.54 10.70
C ASP A 144 11.86 1.71 9.43
N CYS A 145 11.71 2.34 8.26
CA CYS A 145 12.00 1.69 6.99
C CYS A 145 13.48 1.23 6.93
N LEU A 146 14.40 2.11 7.31
CA LEU A 146 15.83 1.79 7.33
C LEU A 146 16.12 0.62 8.29
N ALA A 147 15.55 0.63 9.50
CA ALA A 147 15.72 -0.45 10.46
C ALA A 147 15.20 -1.80 9.94
N VAL A 148 14.05 -1.82 9.26
CA VAL A 148 13.54 -3.05 8.63
C VAL A 148 14.45 -3.51 7.51
N PHE A 149 14.94 -2.61 6.66
CA PHE A 149 15.90 -2.95 5.62
C PHE A 149 17.19 -3.54 6.21
N GLU A 150 17.79 -2.89 7.20
CA GLU A 150 19.02 -3.35 7.86
C GLU A 150 18.81 -4.72 8.52
N TRP A 151 17.67 -4.93 9.16
CA TRP A 151 17.30 -6.22 9.72
C TRP A 151 17.19 -7.31 8.65
N VAL A 152 16.56 -7.02 7.50
CA VAL A 152 16.51 -7.97 6.37
C VAL A 152 17.90 -8.27 5.83
N ALA A 153 18.73 -7.24 5.62
CA ALA A 153 20.09 -7.38 5.11
C ALA A 153 20.98 -8.21 6.05
N ALA A 154 20.73 -8.15 7.37
CA ALA A 154 21.47 -8.90 8.37
C ALA A 154 20.98 -10.35 8.56
N THR A 155 19.70 -10.63 8.29
CA THR A 155 19.06 -11.92 8.64
C THR A 155 18.71 -12.79 7.45
N SER A 156 18.62 -12.23 6.24
CA SER A 156 18.28 -12.94 5.01
C SER A 156 19.54 -13.31 4.22
N ALA A 157 19.59 -14.54 3.72
CA ALA A 157 20.57 -14.95 2.72
C ALA A 157 20.13 -14.63 1.28
N LEU A 158 18.90 -14.15 1.09
CA LEU A 158 18.37 -13.79 -0.22
C LEU A 158 18.85 -12.38 -0.64
N PRO A 159 19.08 -12.14 -1.94
CA PRO A 159 19.22 -10.79 -2.48
C PRO A 159 18.05 -9.90 -2.01
N THR A 160 18.37 -8.72 -1.50
CA THR A 160 17.38 -7.74 -1.03
C THR A 160 17.09 -6.70 -2.10
N ILE A 161 15.81 -6.42 -2.32
CA ILE A 161 15.30 -5.41 -3.26
C ILE A 161 14.51 -4.38 -2.46
N LEU A 162 14.70 -3.10 -2.80
CA LEU A 162 13.97 -1.94 -2.29
C LEU A 162 13.08 -1.37 -3.39
#